data_AF-R5KYP0-F1
#
_entry.id   AF-R5KYP0-F1
#
_cell.length_a   1.000
_cell.length_b   1.000
_cell.length_c   1.000
_cell.angle_alpha   90.00
_cell.angle_beta   90.00
_cell.angle_gamma   90.00
#
_symmetry.space_group_name_H-M   'P 1'
#
loop_
_entity.id
_entity.type
_entity.pdbx_description
1 polymer ?
#
loop_
_entity_poly.entity_id
_entity_poly.type
_entity_poly.pdbx_seq_one_letter_code
_entity_poly.pdbx_strand_id
1 'polypeptide(L)'
;MPDDTEELALTLNGKKRKLRKADFIKSITASGVDEKVIDNMARRFGRVLPKWFEIIDRSFLPEDLCRAYKNLILRRMIMLK
;
A
#
# COMPACT_ATOMS: atom_id res chain seq x y z
N MET A 1 23.52 -5.19 -0.06
CA MET A 1 23.10 -3.90 -0.67
C MET A 1 22.94 -2.90 0.47
N PRO A 2 23.23 -1.61 0.29
CA PRO A 2 22.80 -0.62 1.28
C PRO A 2 21.27 -0.75 1.39
N ASP A 3 20.76 -0.86 2.63
CA ASP A 3 19.34 -0.97 2.85
C ASP A 3 18.66 0.30 2.33
N ASP A 4 17.87 0.15 1.27
CA ASP A 4 17.05 1.25 0.77
C ASP A 4 16.02 1.60 1.84
N THR A 5 16.14 2.80 2.38
CA THR A 5 15.26 3.32 3.43
C THR A 5 14.13 4.17 2.85
N GLU A 6 14.09 4.36 1.51
CA GLU A 6 13.01 5.04 0.82
C GLU A 6 11.78 4.11 0.67
N GLU A 7 10.60 4.63 0.98
CA GLU A 7 9.33 3.90 0.83
C GLU A 7 8.74 4.05 -0.57
N LEU A 8 9.13 5.10 -1.31
CA LEU A 8 8.73 5.39 -2.69
C LEU A 8 9.90 5.96 -3.51
N ALA A 9 9.99 5.54 -4.77
CA ALA A 9 10.98 6.07 -5.72
C ALA A 9 10.74 7.56 -6.06
N LEU A 10 9.46 7.95 -6.17
CA LEU A 10 9.03 9.34 -6.39
C LEU A 10 8.53 9.97 -5.09
N THR A 11 8.65 11.30 -5.00
CA THR A 11 8.13 12.04 -3.86
C THR A 11 6.60 12.08 -3.89
N LEU A 12 6.01 11.94 -2.72
CA LEU A 12 4.59 12.07 -2.46
C LEU A 12 4.44 13.17 -1.41
N ASN A 13 3.81 14.29 -1.78
CA ASN A 13 3.74 15.49 -0.95
C ASN A 13 5.14 15.95 -0.47
N GLY A 14 6.15 15.90 -1.36
CA GLY A 14 7.54 16.25 -1.06
C GLY A 14 8.30 15.25 -0.17
N LYS A 15 7.71 14.09 0.15
CA LYS A 15 8.31 13.05 1.02
C LYS A 15 8.56 11.75 0.28
N LYS A 16 9.60 11.02 0.68
CA LYS A 16 9.90 9.66 0.20
C LYS A 16 9.86 8.58 1.29
N ARG A 17 9.64 8.97 2.55
CA ARG A 17 9.64 8.10 3.74
C ARG A 17 8.71 8.64 4.81
N LYS A 18 8.37 7.80 5.79
CA LYS A 18 7.43 8.08 6.89
C LYS A 18 6.08 8.58 6.37
N LEU A 19 5.61 7.97 5.28
CA LEU A 19 4.41 8.42 4.59
C LEU A 19 3.17 8.09 5.43
N ARG A 20 2.23 9.04 5.48
CA ARG A 20 0.94 8.87 6.15
C ARG A 20 -0.19 8.98 5.14
N LYS A 21 -1.36 8.45 5.48
CA LYS A 21 -2.60 8.56 4.67
C LYS A 21 -2.86 10.00 4.19
N ALA A 22 -2.63 11.00 5.04
CA ALA A 22 -2.79 12.41 4.69
C ALA A 22 -1.86 12.89 3.56
N ASP A 23 -0.64 12.34 3.44
CA ASP A 23 0.29 12.70 2.35
C ASP A 23 -0.23 12.16 1.00
N PHE A 24 -0.88 10.99 1.00
CA PHE A 24 -1.52 10.42 -0.18
C PHE A 24 -2.75 11.22 -0.59
N ILE A 25 -3.64 11.52 0.37
CA ILE A 25 -4.84 12.32 0.10
C ILE A 25 -4.44 13.66 -0.51
N LYS A 26 -3.52 14.41 0.11
CA LYS A 26 -3.05 15.71 -0.41
C LYS A 26 -2.47 15.62 -1.82
N SER A 27 -1.66 14.61 -2.11
CA SER A 27 -1.02 14.48 -3.44
C SER A 27 -2.05 14.12 -4.52
N ILE A 28 -2.98 13.23 -4.21
CA ILE A 28 -4.01 12.77 -5.15
C ILE A 28 -5.05 13.88 -5.38
N THR A 29 -5.45 14.62 -4.34
CA THR A 29 -6.36 15.77 -4.49
C THR A 29 -5.69 16.92 -5.24
N ALA A 30 -4.41 17.19 -5.01
CA ALA A 30 -3.64 18.17 -5.79
C ALA A 30 -3.52 17.79 -7.29
N SER A 31 -3.70 16.51 -7.61
CA SER A 31 -3.76 16.02 -9.00
C SER A 31 -5.16 16.14 -9.63
N GLY A 32 -6.14 16.71 -8.92
CA GLY A 32 -7.51 16.93 -9.40
C GLY A 32 -8.49 15.80 -9.11
N VAL A 33 -8.12 14.81 -8.29
CA VAL A 33 -8.99 13.69 -7.94
C VAL A 33 -9.78 13.98 -6.66
N ASP A 34 -11.09 13.82 -6.73
CA ASP A 34 -11.99 14.05 -5.61
C ASP A 34 -11.79 13.05 -4.45
N GLU A 35 -11.92 13.53 -3.20
CA GLU A 35 -11.73 12.72 -2.00
C GLU A 35 -12.66 11.51 -1.93
N LYS A 36 -13.89 11.61 -2.44
CA LYS A 36 -14.83 10.49 -2.51
C LYS A 36 -14.32 9.38 -3.43
N VAL A 37 -13.60 9.73 -4.50
CA VAL A 37 -12.98 8.75 -5.40
C VAL A 37 -11.83 8.05 -4.68
N ILE A 38 -11.01 8.80 -3.93
CA ILE A 38 -9.92 8.26 -3.11
C ILE A 38 -10.47 7.26 -2.08
N ASP A 39 -11.52 7.63 -1.36
CA ASP A 39 -12.16 6.76 -0.36
C ASP A 39 -12.77 5.49 -1.00
N ASN A 40 -13.45 5.64 -2.14
CA ASN A 40 -13.95 4.49 -2.90
C ASN A 40 -12.83 3.55 -3.34
N MET A 41 -11.67 4.09 -3.75
CA MET A 41 -10.50 3.29 -4.11
C MET A 41 -9.90 2.58 -2.89
N ALA A 42 -9.78 3.29 -1.76
CA ALA A 42 -9.32 2.71 -0.50
C ALA A 42 -10.19 1.52 -0.07
N ARG A 43 -11.53 1.66 -0.16
CA ARG A 43 -12.48 0.58 0.15
C ARG A 43 -12.35 -0.64 -0.77
N ARG A 44 -11.93 -0.46 -2.03
CA ARG A 44 -11.70 -1.58 -2.95
C ARG A 44 -10.56 -2.49 -2.51
N PHE A 45 -9.49 -1.94 -1.93
CA PHE A 45 -8.38 -2.76 -1.42
C PHE A 45 -8.83 -3.78 -0.38
N GLY A 46 -9.79 -3.42 0.48
CA GLY A 46 -10.36 -4.35 1.46
C GLY A 46 -11.05 -5.56 0.81
N ARG A 47 -11.71 -5.36 -0.33
CA ARG A 47 -12.40 -6.42 -1.07
C ARG A 47 -11.44 -7.33 -1.85
N VAL A 48 -10.31 -6.79 -2.29
CA VAL A 48 -9.31 -7.52 -3.09
C VAL A 48 -8.35 -8.34 -2.21
N LEU A 49 -8.23 -8.00 -0.92
CA LEU A 49 -7.32 -8.64 0.02
C LEU A 49 -7.37 -10.18 0.03
N PRO A 50 -8.55 -10.86 0.05
CA PRO A 50 -8.60 -12.32 0.00
C PRO A 50 -7.98 -12.89 -1.29
N LYS A 51 -8.20 -12.22 -2.42
CA LYS A 51 -7.67 -12.67 -3.72
C LYS A 51 -6.16 -12.51 -3.80
N TRP A 52 -5.60 -11.43 -3.21
CA TRP A 52 -4.16 -11.28 -3.10
C TRP A 52 -3.52 -12.40 -2.28
N PHE A 53 -4.16 -12.82 -1.18
CA PHE A 53 -3.64 -13.90 -0.35
C PHE A 53 -3.65 -15.23 -1.09
N GLU A 54 -4.71 -15.52 -1.84
CA GLU A 54 -4.79 -16.70 -2.71
C GLU A 54 -3.66 -16.71 -3.76
N ILE A 55 -3.36 -15.56 -4.38
CA ILE A 55 -2.28 -15.46 -5.36
C ILE A 55 -0.91 -15.69 -4.71
N ILE A 56 -0.68 -15.15 -3.51
CA ILE A 56 0.56 -15.36 -2.77
C ILE A 56 0.74 -16.85 -2.44
N ASP A 57 -0.31 -17.51 -1.97
CA ASP A 57 -0.27 -18.94 -1.63
C ASP A 57 -0.01 -19.85 -2.83
N ARG A 58 -0.40 -19.42 -4.03
CA ARG A 58 -0.17 -20.15 -5.29
C ARG A 58 1.11 -19.72 -6.03
N SER A 59 1.88 -18.80 -5.45
CA SER A 59 3.11 -18.31 -6.06
C SER A 59 4.27 -19.29 -5.86
N PHE A 60 5.39 -19.05 -6.54
CA PHE A 60 6.63 -19.82 -6.37
C PHE A 60 7.46 -19.36 -5.16
N LEU A 61 6.87 -18.60 -4.24
CA LEU A 61 7.56 -18.10 -3.05
C LEU A 61 7.65 -19.20 -1.97
N PRO A 62 8.79 -19.31 -1.28
CA PRO A 62 8.91 -20.04 -0.02
C PRO A 62 7.86 -19.62 1.02
N GLU A 63 7.45 -20.55 1.90
CA GLU A 63 6.38 -20.32 2.88
C GLU A 63 6.65 -19.15 3.84
N ASP A 64 7.90 -18.97 4.25
CA ASP A 64 8.34 -17.87 5.11
C ASP A 64 8.16 -16.51 4.41
N LEU A 65 8.49 -16.43 3.12
CA LEU A 65 8.26 -15.25 2.30
C LEU A 65 6.77 -15.00 2.05
N CYS A 66 5.97 -16.04 1.78
CA CYS A 66 4.51 -15.92 1.69
C CYS A 66 3.92 -15.30 2.98
N ARG A 67 4.36 -15.78 4.15
CA ARG A 67 3.94 -15.24 5.45
C ARG A 67 4.39 -13.78 5.64
N ALA A 68 5.63 -13.46 5.29
CA ALA A 68 6.16 -12.11 5.37
C ALA A 68 5.39 -11.13 4.49
N TYR A 69 5.09 -11.49 3.24
CA TYR A 69 4.31 -10.68 2.31
C TYR A 69 2.88 -10.43 2.81
N LYS A 70 2.18 -11.48 3.26
CA LYS A 70 0.84 -11.34 3.82
C LYS A 70 0.82 -10.41 5.04
N ASN A 71 1.78 -10.55 5.94
CA ASN A 71 1.92 -9.66 7.10
C ASN A 71 2.18 -8.20 6.70
N LEU A 72 3.04 -7.97 5.70
CA LEU A 72 3.31 -6.64 5.17
C LEU A 72 2.03 -5.99 4.62
N ILE A 73 1.25 -6.74 3.84
CA ILE A 73 -0.01 -6.25 3.29
C ILE A 73 -0.99 -5.91 4.42
N LEU A 74 -1.16 -6.79 5.42
CA LEU A 74 -2.05 -6.51 6.56
C LEU A 74 -1.66 -5.23 7.31
N ARG A 75 -0.37 -5.05 7.60
CA ARG A 75 0.13 -3.83 8.26
C ARG A 75 -0.20 -2.58 7.44
N ARG A 76 -0.02 -2.63 6.11
CA ARG A 76 -0.37 -1.50 5.22
C ARG A 76 -1.87 -1.27 5.13
N MET A 77 -2.67 -2.33 5.14
CA MET A 77 -4.14 -2.22 5.14
C MET A 77 -4.69 -1.56 6.40
N ILE A 78 -4.07 -1.79 7.56
CA ILE A 78 -4.42 -1.08 8.81
C ILE A 78 -4.15 0.42 8.68
N MET A 79 -3.06 0.82 8.04
CA MET A 79 -2.73 2.23 7.80
C MET A 79 -3.67 2.95 6.81
N LEU A 80 -4.44 2.19 6.01
CA LEU A 80 -5.42 2.74 5.07
C LEU A 80 -6.78 3.05 5.72
N LYS A 81 -7.09 2.43 6.87
CA LYS A 81 -8.23 2.83 7.71
C LYS A 81 -7.92 4.19 8.34
#